data_AF-A0A0G4M788-F1
#
_entry.id   AF-A0A0G4M788-F1
#
_cell.length_a   1.000
_cell.length_b   1.000
_cell.length_c   1.000
_cell.angle_alpha   90.00
_cell.angle_beta   90.00
_cell.angle_gamma   90.00
#
_symmetry.space_group_name_H-M   'P 1'
#
loop_
_entity.id
_entity.type
_entity.pdbx_description
1 polymer ?
#
loop_
_entity_poly.entity_id
_entity_poly.type
_entity_poly.pdbx_seq_one_letter_code
_entity_poly.pdbx_strand_id
1 'polypeptide(L)'
;ENEPHRGGHNGVGGQMSNPISSPGDPLFYLHHTWLDKVWWDWQKQDLPNRLSDMGGRNLQGGNEDGPGPCNGERLFGPLPDDLPAPRIEGDSGCGTTLQHNLEMYGIVENRSVGDMMDIQGEHLCYEYVDPQ
;
A
#
# COMPACT_ATOMS: atom_id res chain seq x y z
N GLU A 1 -6.47 -9.52 -2.68
CA GLU A 1 -6.83 -8.24 -3.33
C GLU A 1 -6.68 -8.22 -4.86
N ASN A 2 -6.02 -9.21 -5.48
CA ASN A 2 -5.58 -9.10 -6.88
C ASN A 2 -6.72 -8.89 -7.90
N GLU A 3 -7.91 -9.47 -7.67
CA GLU A 3 -9.02 -9.37 -8.63
C GLU A 3 -9.88 -8.11 -8.47
N PRO A 4 -10.34 -7.69 -7.27
CA PRO A 4 -11.13 -6.45 -7.13
C PRO A 4 -10.36 -5.18 -7.50
N HIS A 5 -9.07 -5.08 -7.11
CA HIS A 5 -8.23 -3.94 -7.44
C HIS A 5 -7.95 -3.84 -8.94
N ARG A 6 -7.43 -4.92 -9.55
CA ARG A 6 -7.18 -4.93 -11.00
C ARG A 6 -8.47 -4.80 -11.80
N GLY A 7 -9.57 -5.41 -11.34
CA GLY A 7 -10.88 -5.32 -11.97
C GLY A 7 -11.43 -3.91 -11.96
N GLY A 8 -11.33 -3.18 -10.84
CA GLY A 8 -11.75 -1.77 -10.76
C GLY A 8 -10.98 -0.87 -11.72
N HIS A 9 -9.65 -0.94 -11.67
CA HIS A 9 -8.77 -0.18 -12.59
C HIS A 9 -9.04 -0.47 -14.07
N ASN A 10 -9.08 -1.75 -14.46
CA ASN A 10 -9.26 -2.14 -15.86
C ASN A 10 -10.71 -2.02 -16.34
N GLY A 11 -11.68 -2.07 -15.43
CA GLY A 11 -13.10 -1.92 -15.74
C GLY A 11 -13.45 -0.49 -16.15
N VAL A 12 -12.81 0.51 -15.53
CA VAL A 12 -12.96 1.92 -15.95
C VAL A 12 -12.19 2.18 -17.27
N GLY A 13 -11.00 1.63 -17.42
CA GLY A 13 -10.19 1.85 -18.62
C GLY A 13 -9.39 3.16 -18.57
N GLY A 14 -8.83 3.58 -19.70
CA GLY A 14 -8.19 4.90 -19.84
C GLY A 14 -7.04 5.11 -18.84
N GLN A 15 -7.04 6.25 -18.13
CA GLN A 15 -6.01 6.54 -17.12
C GLN A 15 -6.05 5.56 -15.95
N MET A 16 -7.23 5.09 -15.54
CA MET A 16 -7.35 4.09 -14.47
C MET A 16 -6.62 2.77 -14.79
N SER A 17 -6.41 2.42 -16.07
CA SER A 17 -5.66 1.21 -16.43
C SER A 17 -4.13 1.37 -16.36
N ASN A 18 -3.62 2.59 -16.20
CA ASN A 18 -2.18 2.81 -16.08
C ASN A 18 -1.77 2.67 -14.60
N PRO A 19 -1.00 1.64 -14.22
CA PRO A 19 -0.67 1.39 -12.81
C PRO A 19 0.22 2.47 -12.18
N ILE A 20 0.90 3.29 -12.98
CA ILE A 20 1.77 4.36 -12.51
C ILE A 20 1.01 5.69 -12.38
N SER A 21 0.16 6.00 -13.36
CA SER A 21 -0.52 7.30 -13.45
C SER A 21 -2.02 7.25 -13.14
N SER A 22 -2.57 6.12 -12.70
CA SER A 22 -3.99 5.98 -12.35
C SER A 22 -4.48 6.98 -11.29
N PRO A 23 -3.67 7.48 -10.32
CA PRO A 23 -4.11 8.58 -9.45
C PRO A 23 -4.47 9.88 -10.18
N GLY A 24 -4.09 10.04 -11.46
CA GLY A 24 -4.49 11.16 -12.29
C GLY A 24 -5.96 11.15 -12.72
N ASP A 25 -6.68 10.04 -12.52
CA ASP A 25 -8.13 9.95 -12.69
C ASP A 25 -8.81 10.10 -11.30
N PRO A 26 -9.75 11.04 -11.11
CA PRO A 26 -10.44 11.23 -9.82
C PRO A 26 -11.17 9.97 -9.30
N LEU A 27 -11.55 9.03 -10.17
CA LEU A 27 -12.17 7.77 -9.77
C LEU A 27 -11.20 6.85 -9.00
N PHE A 28 -9.89 7.08 -9.10
CA PHE A 28 -8.87 6.37 -8.33
C PHE A 28 -9.16 6.42 -6.84
N TYR A 29 -9.48 7.61 -6.32
CA TYR A 29 -9.71 7.81 -4.90
C TYR A 29 -10.95 7.07 -4.43
N LEU A 30 -12.06 7.13 -5.19
CA LEU A 30 -13.27 6.38 -4.85
C LEU A 30 -13.05 4.86 -4.90
N HIS A 31 -12.27 4.38 -5.88
CA HIS A 31 -11.91 2.97 -5.99
C HIS A 31 -11.08 2.50 -4.79
N HIS A 32 -10.04 3.25 -4.41
CA HIS A 32 -9.17 2.90 -3.28
C HIS A 32 -9.84 3.10 -1.92
N THR A 33 -10.75 4.06 -1.76
CA THR A 33 -11.61 4.15 -0.56
C THR A 33 -12.47 2.91 -0.41
N TRP A 34 -13.00 2.34 -1.50
CA TRP A 34 -13.76 1.08 -1.41
C TRP A 34 -12.86 -0.12 -1.07
N LEU A 35 -11.63 -0.16 -1.58
CA LEU A 35 -10.66 -1.21 -1.23
C LEU A 35 -10.26 -1.13 0.25
N ASP A 36 -10.01 0.07 0.76
CA ASP A 36 -9.74 0.32 2.18
C ASP A 36 -10.94 -0.12 3.05
N LYS A 37 -12.18 0.18 2.63
CA LYS A 37 -13.38 -0.35 3.31
C LYS A 37 -13.39 -1.87 3.36
N VAL A 38 -13.13 -2.54 2.23
CA VAL A 38 -13.11 -4.00 2.18
C VAL A 38 -12.02 -4.58 3.07
N TRP A 39 -10.86 -3.93 3.13
CA TRP A 39 -9.78 -4.31 4.04
C TRP A 39 -10.19 -4.15 5.50
N TRP A 40 -10.78 -3.02 5.87
CA TRP A 40 -11.30 -2.78 7.21
C TRP A 40 -12.39 -3.78 7.61
N ASP A 41 -13.33 -4.09 6.70
CA ASP A 41 -14.36 -5.10 6.92
C ASP A 41 -13.76 -6.49 7.13
N TRP A 42 -12.64 -6.80 6.47
CA TRP A 42 -11.87 -8.02 6.72
C TRP A 42 -11.16 -7.99 8.07
N GLN A 43 -10.55 -6.87 8.49
CA GLN A 43 -9.92 -6.74 9.80
C GLN A 43 -10.94 -6.93 10.93
N LYS A 44 -12.09 -6.24 10.86
CA LYS A 44 -13.17 -6.29 11.87
C LYS A 44 -13.70 -7.70 12.17
N GLN A 45 -13.62 -8.63 11.22
CA GLN A 45 -14.07 -10.01 11.43
C GLN A 45 -13.26 -10.77 12.50
N ASP A 46 -12.00 -10.37 12.74
CA ASP A 46 -11.15 -10.93 13.79
C ASP A 46 -10.10 -9.90 14.20
N LEU A 47 -10.59 -8.76 14.71
CA LEU A 47 -9.77 -7.57 14.94
C LEU A 47 -8.50 -7.83 15.77
N PRO A 48 -8.54 -8.59 16.89
CA PRO A 48 -7.33 -8.82 17.69
C PRO A 48 -6.19 -9.51 16.93
N ASN A 49 -6.51 -10.35 15.94
CA ASN A 49 -5.50 -11.04 15.15
C ASN A 49 -5.19 -10.30 13.85
N ARG A 50 -6.18 -9.62 13.24
CA ARG A 50 -6.07 -9.03 11.91
C ARG A 50 -5.65 -7.57 11.90
N LEU A 51 -5.74 -6.86 13.02
CA LEU A 51 -5.33 -5.46 13.08
C LEU A 51 -3.84 -5.31 12.74
N SER A 52 -3.00 -6.25 13.13
CA SER A 52 -1.56 -6.26 12.83
C SER A 52 -1.16 -7.33 11.81
N ASP A 53 -2.11 -8.03 11.18
CA ASP A 53 -1.82 -9.10 10.23
C ASP A 53 -1.36 -8.49 8.90
N MET A 54 -0.12 -8.79 8.54
CA MET A 54 0.53 -8.27 7.35
C MET A 54 1.66 -9.20 6.91
N GLY A 55 2.07 -9.02 5.66
CA GLY A 55 3.23 -9.70 5.11
C GLY A 55 3.48 -9.26 3.68
N GLY A 56 4.58 -9.75 3.12
CA GLY A 56 5.05 -9.34 1.80
C GLY A 56 6.43 -8.74 1.86
N ARG A 57 6.95 -8.40 0.68
CA ARG A 57 8.29 -7.81 0.54
C ARG A 57 8.20 -6.30 0.53
N ASN A 58 9.20 -5.66 1.12
CA ASN A 58 9.29 -4.19 1.18
C ASN A 58 9.80 -3.54 -0.12
N LEU A 59 10.26 -4.33 -1.09
CA LEU A 59 10.70 -3.82 -2.38
C LEU A 59 10.24 -4.74 -3.52
N GLN A 60 9.57 -4.16 -4.52
CA GLN A 60 9.16 -4.86 -5.74
C GLN A 60 10.39 -5.21 -6.58
N GLY A 61 10.49 -6.44 -7.08
CA GLY A 61 11.72 -6.90 -7.73
C GLY A 61 12.83 -7.30 -6.77
N GLY A 62 12.66 -7.02 -5.47
CA GLY A 62 13.67 -7.26 -4.46
C GLY A 62 14.81 -6.23 -4.50
N ASN A 63 15.75 -6.38 -3.56
CA ASN A 63 16.84 -5.44 -3.35
C ASN A 63 18.17 -6.15 -3.63
N GLU A 64 18.94 -5.68 -4.61
CA GLU A 64 20.22 -6.29 -5.00
C GLU A 64 21.40 -5.77 -4.15
N ASP A 65 21.27 -4.57 -3.56
CA ASP A 65 22.38 -3.84 -2.92
C ASP A 65 22.13 -3.46 -1.43
N GLY A 66 21.06 -3.96 -0.81
CA GLY A 66 20.67 -3.61 0.58
C GLY A 66 21.08 -4.60 1.67
N PRO A 67 20.66 -4.35 2.94
CA PRO A 67 20.88 -5.26 4.07
C PRO A 67 20.07 -6.56 3.88
N GLY A 68 20.67 -7.48 3.11
CA GLY A 68 20.06 -8.72 2.63
C GLY A 68 19.72 -8.61 1.14
N PRO A 69 20.47 -9.27 0.23
CA PRO A 69 20.04 -9.37 -1.17
C PRO A 69 18.75 -10.19 -1.24
N CYS A 70 17.69 -9.58 -1.74
CA CYS A 70 16.37 -10.20 -1.85
C CYS A 70 16.06 -10.38 -3.34
N ASN A 71 15.96 -11.61 -3.86
CA ASN A 71 15.52 -11.84 -5.25
C ASN A 71 14.00 -11.63 -5.35
N GLY A 72 13.47 -10.91 -6.36
CA GLY A 72 12.02 -10.76 -6.55
C GLY A 72 11.61 -10.52 -8.01
N GLU A 73 10.32 -10.68 -8.29
CA GLU A 73 9.77 -10.33 -9.61
C GLU A 73 9.51 -8.82 -9.69
N ARG A 74 10.02 -8.18 -10.74
CA ARG A 74 9.71 -6.79 -11.09
C ARG A 74 8.40 -6.78 -11.86
N LEU A 75 7.34 -6.28 -11.23
CA LEU A 75 6.02 -6.16 -11.86
C LEU A 75 5.97 -4.97 -12.83
N PHE A 76 6.71 -3.91 -12.52
CA PHE A 76 6.86 -2.73 -13.35
C PHE A 76 8.28 -2.65 -13.91
N GLY A 77 8.43 -1.91 -15.01
CA GLY A 77 9.71 -1.69 -15.68
C GLY A 77 10.75 -1.05 -14.75
N PRO A 78 12.00 -0.90 -15.23
CA PRO A 78 13.03 -0.22 -14.46
C PRO A 78 12.55 1.20 -14.08
N LEU A 79 12.82 1.58 -12.83
CA LEU A 79 12.60 2.96 -12.39
C LEU A 79 13.49 3.87 -13.24
N PRO A 80 12.98 5.00 -13.75
CA PRO A 80 13.83 6.02 -14.38
C PRO A 80 15.03 6.41 -13.51
N ASP A 81 16.20 6.61 -14.13
CA ASP A 81 17.47 6.88 -13.43
C ASP A 81 17.46 8.21 -12.64
N ASP A 82 16.54 9.12 -12.96
CA ASP A 82 16.35 10.41 -12.30
C ASP A 82 15.47 10.34 -11.04
N LEU A 83 14.80 9.21 -10.81
CA LEU A 83 14.06 8.97 -9.58
C LEU A 83 14.97 8.36 -8.51
N PRO A 84 14.94 8.88 -7.28
CA PRO A 84 15.72 8.31 -6.19
C PRO A 84 15.31 6.86 -5.95
N ALA A 85 16.29 6.01 -5.64
CA ALA A 85 16.01 4.63 -5.26
C ALA A 85 15.06 4.58 -4.04
N PRO A 86 14.16 3.59 -3.96
CA PRO A 86 13.29 3.44 -2.81
C PRO A 86 14.11 3.32 -1.52
N ARG A 87 13.75 4.11 -0.51
CA ARG A 87 14.32 3.98 0.83
C ARG A 87 13.56 2.91 1.60
N ILE A 88 14.28 1.94 2.15
CA ILE A 88 13.74 0.98 3.11
C ILE A 88 14.22 1.42 4.48
N GLU A 89 13.31 1.97 5.28
CA GLU A 89 13.55 2.37 6.66
C GLU A 89 12.59 1.64 7.58
N GLY A 90 13.07 1.24 8.76
CA GLY A 90 12.26 0.52 9.76
C GLY A 90 12.27 -1.01 9.63
N ASP A 91 12.59 -1.56 8.46
CA ASP A 91 12.75 -3.01 8.28
C ASP A 91 14.20 -3.47 8.43
N SER A 92 14.38 -4.61 9.08
CA SER A 92 15.70 -5.26 9.26
C SER A 92 16.04 -6.29 8.17
N GLY A 93 15.16 -6.51 7.20
CA GLY A 93 15.36 -7.49 6.12
C GLY A 93 14.40 -7.29 4.95
N CYS A 94 14.14 -8.34 4.17
CA CYS A 94 13.34 -8.27 2.94
C CYS A 94 11.82 -8.15 3.15
N GLY A 95 11.35 -8.47 4.35
CA GLY A 95 9.93 -8.47 4.69
C GLY A 95 9.50 -7.11 5.20
N THR A 96 8.34 -6.63 4.74
CA THR A 96 7.71 -5.45 5.31
C THR A 96 7.29 -5.75 6.74
N THR A 97 7.64 -4.88 7.68
CA THR A 97 7.20 -4.95 9.08
C THR A 97 6.27 -3.78 9.42
N LEU A 98 5.66 -3.83 10.60
CA LEU A 98 4.89 -2.69 11.12
C LEU A 98 5.77 -1.44 11.32
N GLN A 99 7.09 -1.61 11.45
CA GLN A 99 8.02 -0.50 11.61
C GLN A 99 8.39 0.14 10.27
N HIS A 100 8.05 -0.47 9.14
CA HIS A 100 8.35 0.05 7.81
C HIS A 100 7.85 1.49 7.66
N ASN A 101 8.74 2.41 7.33
CA ASN A 101 8.42 3.82 7.16
C ASN A 101 7.81 4.08 5.78
N LEU A 102 6.59 4.59 5.75
CA LEU A 102 5.91 5.07 4.57
C LEU A 102 6.39 6.50 4.27
N GLU A 103 7.30 6.61 3.30
CA GLU A 103 7.78 7.89 2.78
C GLU A 103 6.71 8.55 1.92
N MET A 104 6.25 9.73 2.32
CA MET A 104 5.18 10.47 1.64
C MET A 104 5.71 11.62 0.79
N TYR A 105 7.03 11.72 0.63
CA TYR A 105 7.74 12.74 -0.16
C TYR A 105 7.27 14.18 0.13
N GLY A 106 6.93 14.45 1.39
CA GLY A 106 6.47 15.76 1.86
C GLY A 106 5.02 16.12 1.52
N ILE A 107 4.24 15.21 0.93
CA ILE A 107 2.79 15.41 0.72
C ILE A 107 2.07 15.42 2.07
N VAL A 108 2.41 14.45 2.92
CA VAL A 108 2.03 14.38 4.34
C VAL A 108 3.23 13.91 5.15
N GLU A 109 3.10 13.86 6.48
CA GLU A 109 4.18 13.38 7.36
C GLU A 109 4.40 11.87 7.17
N ASN A 110 5.66 11.44 7.21
CA ASN A 110 6.00 10.02 7.15
C ASN A 110 5.48 9.29 8.39
N ARG A 111 5.00 8.06 8.21
CA ARG A 111 4.40 7.22 9.26
C ARG A 111 4.85 5.79 9.11
N SER A 112 4.85 5.02 10.20
CA SER A 112 5.07 3.58 10.10
C SER A 112 3.83 2.89 9.50
N VAL A 113 4.00 1.69 8.94
CA VAL A 113 2.84 0.86 8.56
C VAL A 113 1.94 0.62 9.77
N GLY A 114 2.53 0.36 10.96
CA GLY A 114 1.81 0.15 12.21
C GLY A 114 0.94 1.34 12.62
N ASP A 115 1.41 2.57 12.38
CA ASP A 115 0.67 3.80 12.67
C ASP A 115 -0.63 3.89 11.87
N MET A 116 -0.69 3.25 10.69
CA MET A 116 -1.80 3.33 9.73
C MET A 116 -2.74 2.11 9.78
N MET A 117 -2.45 1.09 10.58
CA MET A 117 -3.24 -0.15 10.58
C MET A 117 -4.63 0.01 11.21
N ASP A 118 -4.80 0.99 12.10
CA ASP A 118 -6.06 1.26 12.81
C ASP A 118 -6.69 2.56 12.34
N ILE A 119 -7.82 2.47 11.65
CA ILE A 119 -8.55 3.63 11.11
C ILE A 119 -9.22 4.49 12.19
N GLN A 120 -9.30 3.97 13.42
CA GLN A 120 -9.83 4.64 14.62
C GLN A 120 -8.74 4.84 15.69
N GLY A 121 -7.47 4.70 15.32
CA GLY A 121 -6.32 4.83 16.20
C GLY A 121 -5.89 6.27 16.47
N GLU A 122 -4.61 6.46 16.82
CA GLU A 122 -4.05 7.77 17.13
C GLU A 122 -3.93 8.68 15.89
N HIS A 123 -3.62 8.10 14.74
CA HIS A 123 -3.26 8.85 13.53
C HIS A 123 -4.39 8.98 12.51
N LEU A 124 -5.36 8.06 12.56
CA LEU A 124 -6.53 8.02 11.68
C LEU A 124 -7.79 8.10 12.53
N CYS A 125 -8.80 8.82 12.05
CA CYS A 125 -10.05 9.00 12.79
C CYS A 125 -11.24 9.05 11.81
N TYR A 126 -11.55 7.90 11.21
CA TYR A 126 -12.68 7.77 10.30
C TYR A 126 -13.43 6.44 10.49
N GLU A 127 -14.63 6.36 9.93
CA GLU A 127 -15.41 5.14 9.86
C GLU A 127 -16.08 5.00 8.49
N TYR A 128 -16.38 3.75 8.12
CA TYR A 128 -17.22 3.44 6.98
C TYR A 128 -18.63 3.12 7.44
N VAL A 129 -19.61 3.88 6.93
CA VAL A 129 -21.03 3.67 7.22
C VAL A 129 -21.62 2.80 6.12
N ASP A 130 -22.17 1.65 6.51
CA ASP A 130 -22.89 0.77 5.58
C ASP A 130 -24.25 1.39 5.21
N PRO A 131 -24.69 1.22 3.95
CA PRO A 131 -26.01 1.67 3.53
C PRO A 131 -27.10 0.93 4.32
N GLN A 132 -28.17 1.66 4.69
CA GLN A 132 -29.35 1.11 5.34
C GLN A 132 -30.25 0.34 4.37
#